data_AF-A0A8C5TK75-F1
#
_entry.id   AF-A0A8C5TK75-F1
#
_cell.length_a   1.000
_cell.length_b   1.000
_cell.length_c   1.000
_cell.angle_alpha   90.00
_cell.angle_beta   90.00
_cell.angle_gamma   90.00
#
_symmetry.space_group_name_H-M   'P 1'
#
loop_
_entity.id
_entity.type
_entity.pdbx_description
1 polymer ?
#
loop_
_entity_poly.entity_id
_entity_poly.type
_entity_poly.pdbx_seq_one_letter_code
_entity_poly.pdbx_strand_id
1 'polypeptide(L)' 'LKNVNYKDFLHNHAQPFSVLSLEVSKCSEEIKNYIEERSGEDPLVKGVPEDKNPFKEKGGCVIA' A
#
# COMPACT_ATOMS: atom_id res chain seq x y z
N LEU A 1 25.97 21.70 20.05
CA LEU A 1 24.54 22.07 20.05
C LEU A 1 24.27 22.74 18.72
N LYS A 2 23.65 22.04 17.75
CA LYS A 2 23.44 22.61 16.41
C LYS A 2 22.32 23.64 16.52
N ASN A 3 22.61 24.88 16.10
CA ASN A 3 21.63 25.94 15.93
C ASN A 3 20.63 25.49 14.85
N VAL A 4 19.56 24.84 15.26
CA VAL A 4 18.43 24.57 14.37
C VAL A 4 17.73 25.90 14.16
N ASN A 5 17.86 26.43 12.94
CA ASN A 5 17.15 27.62 12.53
C ASN A 5 15.65 27.30 12.52
N TYR A 6 14.90 27.98 13.38
CA TYR A 6 13.46 27.79 13.54
C TYR A 6 12.69 28.01 12.22
N LYS A 7 13.21 28.86 11.32
CA LYS A 7 12.62 29.08 10.00
C LYS A 7 12.77 27.87 9.08
N ASP A 8 13.91 27.19 9.15
CA ASP A 8 14.18 26.00 8.35
C ASP A 8 13.36 24.79 8.87
N PHE A 9 13.13 24.72 10.18
CA PHE A 9 12.21 23.74 10.78
C PHE A 9 10.76 23.98 10.33
N LEU A 10 10.26 25.22 10.42
CA LEU A 10 8.91 25.54 9.98
C LEU A 10 8.72 25.32 8.47
N HIS A 11 9.70 25.66 7.63
CA HIS A 11 9.59 25.46 6.19
C HIS A 11 9.49 23.97 5.80
N ASN A 12 10.23 23.09 6.48
CA ASN A 12 10.27 21.65 6.16
C ASN A 12 9.21 20.83 6.92
N HIS A 13 8.80 21.24 8.13
CA HIS A 13 7.82 20.53 8.97
C HIS A 13 6.42 21.14 8.98
N ALA A 14 6.23 22.39 8.50
CA ALA A 14 4.91 22.84 8.11
C ALA A 14 4.58 22.17 6.78
N GLN A 15 4.08 20.94 6.88
CA GLN A 15 3.46 20.23 5.76
C GLN A 15 2.48 21.20 5.08
N PRO A 16 2.43 21.25 3.74
CA PRO A 16 1.56 22.18 3.06
C PRO A 16 0.12 21.91 3.50
N PHE A 17 -0.44 22.87 4.24
CA PHE A 17 -1.84 22.94 4.68
C PHE A 17 -2.83 22.84 3.49
N SER A 18 -2.31 22.88 2.25
CA SER A 18 -3.06 22.79 1.01
C SER A 18 -3.33 21.37 0.52
N VAL A 19 -2.97 20.31 1.24
CA VAL A 19 -3.49 18.97 0.93
C VAL A 19 -4.93 18.92 1.45
N LEU A 20 -5.91 19.02 0.53
CA LEU A 20 -7.31 18.82 0.87
C LEU A 20 -7.48 17.37 1.37
N SER A 21 -7.59 17.20 2.69
CA SER A 21 -7.87 15.89 3.28
C SER A 21 -9.25 15.43 2.85
N LEU A 22 -9.32 14.23 2.25
CA LEU A 22 -10.58 13.55 2.02
C LEU A 22 -11.13 13.03 3.35
N GLU A 23 -12.45 12.89 3.46
CA GLU A 23 -13.08 12.29 4.64
C GLU A 23 -12.68 10.83 4.76
N VAL A 24 -12.15 10.45 5.92
CA VAL A 24 -11.65 9.09 6.18
C VAL A 24 -12.75 8.04 6.00
N SER A 25 -13.99 8.36 6.40
CA SER A 25 -15.15 7.48 6.23
C SER A 25 -15.41 7.17 4.75
N LYS A 26 -15.42 8.21 3.91
CA LYS A 26 -15.64 8.08 2.47
C LYS A 26 -14.51 7.32 1.78
N CYS A 27 -13.26 7.66 2.10
CA CYS A 27 -12.09 6.97 1.54
C CYS A 27 -12.08 5.47 1.92
N SER A 28 -12.45 5.15 3.16
CA SER A 28 -12.50 3.76 3.62
C SER A 28 -13.56 2.94 2.89
N GLU A 29 -14.72 3.54 2.59
CA GLU A 29 -15.79 2.89 1.83
C GLU A 29 -15.37 2.62 0.38
N GLU A 30 -14.76 3.61 -0.28
CA GLU A 30 -14.25 3.46 -1.64
C GLU A 30 -13.18 2.36 -1.74
N ILE A 31 -12.24 2.33 -0.80
CA ILE A 31 -11.19 1.30 -0.74
C ILE A 31 -11.83 -0.07 -0.51
N LYS A 32 -12.79 -0.18 0.40
CA LYS A 32 -13.48 -1.44 0.70
C LYS A 32 -14.17 -1.99 -0.55
N ASN A 33 -14.99 -1.17 -1.23
CA ASN A 33 -15.73 -1.60 -2.42
C ASN A 33 -14.78 -2.07 -3.53
N TYR A 34 -13.69 -1.33 -3.74
CA TYR A 34 -12.66 -1.70 -4.71
C TYR A 34 -12.02 -3.07 -4.41
N ILE A 35 -11.73 -3.35 -3.13
CA ILE A 35 -11.17 -4.64 -2.72
C ILE A 35 -12.20 -5.74 -2.94
N GLU A 36 -13.44 -5.55 -2.49
CA GLU A 36 -14.49 -6.57 -2.58
C GLU A 36 -14.78 -6.96 -4.04
N GLU A 37 -14.89 -6.00 -4.95
CA GLU A 37 -15.13 -6.22 -6.38
C GLU A 37 -14.06 -7.09 -7.06
N ARG A 38 -12.81 -7.03 -6.59
CA ARG A 38 -11.66 -7.68 -7.25
C ARG A 38 -11.14 -8.90 -6.48
N SER A 39 -11.50 -9.02 -5.21
CA SER A 39 -11.05 -10.11 -4.33
C SER A 39 -11.39 -11.51 -4.87
N GLY A 40 -12.49 -11.66 -5.61
CA GLY A 40 -12.93 -12.94 -6.18
C GLY A 40 -12.06 -13.45 -7.34
N GLU A 41 -11.23 -12.57 -7.92
CA GLU A 41 -10.28 -12.89 -8.98
C GLU A 41 -8.84 -12.92 -8.48
N ASP A 42 -8.59 -12.48 -7.25
CA ASP A 42 -7.25 -12.43 -6.67
C ASP A 42 -6.69 -13.85 -6.50
N PRO A 43 -5.60 -14.19 -7.23
CA PRO A 43 -4.93 -15.48 -7.17
C PRO A 43 -4.50 -15.91 -5.77
N LEU A 44 -4.18 -14.95 -4.90
CA LEU A 44 -3.69 -15.18 -3.54
C LEU A 44 -4.84 -15.38 -2.55
N VAL A 45 -6.02 -14.82 -2.84
CA VAL A 45 -7.23 -15.00 -2.02
C VAL A 45 -7.96 -16.29 -2.39
N LYS A 46 -8.20 -16.50 -3.69
CA LYS A 46 -8.97 -17.66 -4.19
C LYS A 46 -8.11 -18.92 -4.39
N GLY A 47 -6.81 -18.75 -4.51
CA GLY A 47 -5.89 -19.80 -4.93
C GLY A 47 -5.88 -20.00 -6.44
N VAL A 48 -4.75 -20.46 -6.96
CA VAL A 48 -4.57 -20.79 -8.38
C VAL A 48 -4.52 -22.30 -8.54
N PRO A 49 -5.25 -22.89 -9.53
CA PRO A 49 -5.10 -24.30 -9.85
C PRO A 49 -3.64 -24.67 -10.12
N GLU A 50 -3.23 -25.87 -9.73
CA GLU A 50 -1.83 -26.28 -9.79
C GLU A 50 -1.21 -26.10 -11.20
N ASP A 51 -1.96 -26.43 -12.25
CA ASP A 51 -1.48 -26.38 -13.64
C ASP A 51 -1.41 -24.95 -14.21
N LYS A 52 -2.00 -23.97 -13.52
CA LYS A 52 -1.96 -22.55 -13.89
C LYS A 52 -1.01 -21.75 -13.01
N ASN A 53 -0.42 -22.36 -11.98
CA ASN A 53 0.51 -21.67 -11.10
C ASN A 53 1.91 -21.57 -11.76
N PRO A 54 2.37 -20.37 -12.15
CA PRO A 54 3.67 -20.20 -12.80
C PRO A 54 4.87 -20.49 -11.88
N PHE A 55 4.63 -20.68 -10.58
CA PHE A 55 5.65 -21.04 -9.58
C PHE A 55 5.66 -22.52 -9.22
N LYS A 56 4.79 -23.36 -9.82
CA LYS A 56 4.69 -24.80 -9.51
C LYS A 56 6.04 -25.53 -9.61
N GLU A 57 6.79 -25.32 -10.69
CA GLU A 57 8.07 -26.01 -10.95
C GLU A 57 9.30 -25.24 -10.46
N LYS A 58 9.13 -24.02 -9.97
CA LYS A 58 10.24 -23.28 -9.35
C LYS A 58 10.46 -23.87 -7.97
N GLY A 59 11.28 -24.91 -7.92
CA GLY A 59 11.75 -25.52 -6.67
C GLY A 59 12.16 -24.44 -5.67
N GLY A 60 11.80 -24.65 -4.40
CA GLY A 60 11.99 -23.69 -3.32
C GLY A 60 13.41 -23.11 -3.29
N CYS A 61 13.53 -21.90 -2.75
CA CYS A 61 14.79 -21.18 -2.64
C CYS A 61 15.86 -22.09 -1.99
N VAL A 62 16.87 -22.49 -2.79
CA VAL A 62 18.04 -23.20 -2.28
C VAL A 62 18.92 -22.16 -1.61
N ILE A 63 18.93 -22.16 -0.27
CA ILE A 63 19.93 -21.42 0.49
C ILE A 63 21.19 -22.28 0.46
N ALA A 64 22.13 -21.92 -0.42
CA ALA A 64 23.48 -22.49 -0.46
C ALA A 64 24.39 -21.79 0.56
#